data_AF-A0A2P2JZ39-F1
#
_entry.id   AF-A0A2P2JZ39-F1
#
_cell.length_a   1.000
_cell.length_b   1.000
_cell.length_c   1.000
_cell.angle_alpha   90.00
_cell.angle_beta   90.00
_cell.angle_gamma   90.00
#
_symmetry.space_group_name_H-M   'P 1'
#
loop_
_entity.id
_entity.type
_entity.pdbx_description
1 polymer ?
#
loop_
_entity_poly.entity_id
_entity_poly.type
_entity_poly.pdbx_seq_one_letter_code
_entity_poly.pdbx_strand_id
1 'polypeptide(L)' 'MHIYVRRGGPNYQTGLAKMRMLGQELGVPLEVYGPEATMTGICKQAIDCVMSLA' A
#
# COMPACT_ATOMS: atom_id res chain seq x y z
N MET A 1 -10.75 4.27 -6.59
CA MET A 1 -10.32 4.02 -5.20
C MET A 1 -8.97 3.33 -5.26
N HIS A 2 -7.93 3.92 -4.65
CA HIS A 2 -6.56 3.39 -4.64
C HIS A 2 -6.10 3.26 -3.18
N ILE A 3 -5.60 2.08 -2.80
CA ILE A 3 -5.21 1.75 -1.43
C ILE A 3 -3.68 1.71 -1.31
N TYR A 4 -3.15 2.34 -0.26
CA TYR A 4 -1.72 2.34 0.07
C TYR A 4 -1.50 1.71 1.43
N VAL A 5 -0.65 0.68 1.50
CA VAL A 5 -0.34 -0.06 2.74
C VAL A 5 1.15 0.05 3.04
N ARG A 6 1.51 0.49 4.24
CA ARG A 6 2.88 0.40 4.75
C ARG A 6 2.88 -0.26 6.13
N ARG A 7 3.65 -1.33 6.29
CA ARG A 7 3.78 -1.98 7.60
C ARG A 7 5.17 -2.59 7.83
N GLY A 8 5.62 -2.49 9.08
CA GLY A 8 6.72 -3.27 9.63
C GLY A 8 6.29 -3.97 10.93
N GLY A 9 7.23 -4.66 11.56
CA GLY A 9 7.01 -5.39 12.81
C GLY A 9 6.94 -6.92 12.61
N PRO A 10 6.62 -7.68 13.66
CA PRO A 10 6.59 -9.15 13.59
C PRO A 10 5.70 -9.66 12.45
N ASN A 11 6.22 -10.60 11.66
CA ASN A 11 5.51 -11.26 10.55
C ASN A 11 4.99 -10.33 9.43
N TYR A 12 5.55 -9.12 9.30
CA TYR A 12 5.07 -8.16 8.30
C TYR A 12 5.15 -8.71 6.88
N GLN A 13 6.18 -9.50 6.54
CA GLN A 13 6.37 -10.07 5.21
C GLN A 13 5.15 -10.90 4.76
N THR A 14 4.67 -11.80 5.63
CA THR A 14 3.49 -12.63 5.36
C THR A 14 2.22 -11.78 5.25
N GLY A 15 2.06 -10.78 6.12
CA GLY A 15 0.93 -9.85 6.05
C GLY A 15 0.92 -9.07 4.74
N LEU A 16 2.07 -8.52 4.32
CA LEU A 16 2.18 -7.77 3.06
C LEU A 16 2.00 -8.66 1.83
N ALA A 17 2.45 -9.91 1.86
CA ALA A 17 2.19 -10.87 0.80
C ALA A 17 0.68 -11.12 0.62
N LYS A 18 -0.05 -11.32 1.73
CA LYS A 18 -1.52 -11.47 1.71
C LYS A 18 -2.21 -10.23 1.17
N MET A 19 -1.77 -9.03 1.56
CA MET A 19 -2.36 -7.78 1.04
C MET A 19 -2.20 -7.65 -0.47
N ARG A 20 -1.01 -7.97 -1.02
CA ARG A 20 -0.79 -7.94 -2.48
C ARG A 20 -1.71 -8.92 -3.21
N MET A 21 -1.86 -10.13 -2.70
CA MET A 21 -2.79 -11.13 -3.26
C MET A 21 -4.24 -10.64 -3.22
N LEU A 22 -4.66 -10.05 -2.09
CA LEU A 22 -6.02 -9.55 -1.92
C LEU A 22 -6.38 -8.46 -2.94
N GLY A 23 -5.44 -7.55 -3.25
CA GLY A 23 -5.65 -6.53 -4.28
C GLY A 23 -5.93 -7.12 -5.65
N GLN A 24 -5.21 -8.21 -6.01
CA GLN A 24 -5.44 -8.95 -7.25
C GLN A 24 -6.79 -9.69 -7.25
N GLU A 25 -7.12 -10.35 -6.15
CA GLU A 25 -8.38 -11.10 -6.00
C GLU A 25 -9.62 -10.20 -6.11
N LEU A 26 -9.57 -9.01 -5.50
CA LEU A 26 -10.68 -8.06 -5.50
C LEU A 26 -10.69 -7.13 -6.72
N GLY A 27 -9.61 -7.12 -7.53
CA GLY A 27 -9.46 -6.17 -8.64
C GLY A 27 -9.35 -4.71 -8.20
N VAL A 28 -8.83 -4.45 -7.00
CA VAL A 28 -8.68 -3.10 -6.44
C VAL A 28 -7.21 -2.67 -6.50
N PRO A 29 -6.88 -1.47 -7.03
CA PRO A 29 -5.52 -0.94 -7.03
C PRO A 29 -4.97 -0.82 -5.61
N LEU A 30 -3.86 -1.52 -5.35
CA LEU A 30 -3.29 -1.65 -4.02
C LEU A 30 -1.75 -1.69 -4.07
N GLU A 31 -1.12 -0.69 -3.48
CA GLU A 31 0.34 -0.57 -3.37
C GLU A 31 0.81 -0.93 -1.96
N VAL A 32 1.78 -1.84 -1.86
CA VAL A 32 2.19 -2.44 -0.57
C VAL A 32 3.68 -2.29 -0.34
N TYR A 33 4.00 -1.66 0.79
CA TYR A 33 5.34 -1.24 1.20
C TYR A 33 5.74 -1.82 2.55
N GLY A 34 7.01 -2.21 2.67
CA GLY A 34 7.60 -2.70 3.91
C GLY A 34 8.29 -1.62 4.75
N PRO A 35 9.15 -2.02 5.70
CA PRO A 35 9.89 -1.11 6.56
C PRO A 35 10.92 -0.26 5.81
N GLU A 36 11.33 -0.65 4.60
CA GLU A 36 12.22 0.11 3.72
C GLU A 36 11.62 1.43 3.25
N ALA A 37 10.29 1.53 3.21
CA ALA A 37 9.61 2.80 2.93
C ALA A 37 9.48 3.64 4.21
N THR A 38 9.56 4.97 4.04
CA THR A 38 9.30 5.92 5.14
C THR A 38 7.85 5.77 5.62
N MET A 39 7.63 5.89 6.94
CA MET A 39 6.33 5.63 7.54
C MET A 39 5.20 6.48 6.93
N THR A 40 5.49 7.74 6.61
CA THR A 40 4.55 8.70 6.05
C THR A 40 4.74 8.92 4.54
N GLY A 41 5.68 8.24 3.89
CA GLY A 41 5.92 8.39 2.44
C GLY A 41 4.68 8.03 1.61
N ILE A 42 3.94 7.01 2.05
CA ILE A 42 2.70 6.57 1.41
C ILE A 42 1.59 7.64 1.44
N CYS A 43 1.62 8.58 2.39
CA CYS A 43 0.62 9.64 2.47
C CYS A 43 0.77 10.62 1.30
N LYS A 44 2.01 10.98 0.95
CA LYS A 44 2.28 11.81 -0.22
C LYS A 44 1.80 11.13 -1.50
N GLN A 45 2.13 9.85 -1.68
CA GLN A 45 1.70 9.07 -2.85
C GLN A 45 0.17 9.02 -2.97
N ALA A 46 -0.53 8.82 -1.84
CA ALA A 46 -1.99 8.82 -1.82
C ALA A 46 -2.58 10.19 -2.20
N ILE A 47 -2.01 11.28 -1.69
CA ILE A 47 -2.43 12.65 -2.04
C ILE A 47 -2.20 12.91 -3.53
N ASP A 48 -1.01 12.61 -4.03
CA ASP A 48 -0.64 12.81 -5.45
C ASP A 48 -1.57 12.00 -6.36
N CYS A 49 -1.92 10.77 -6.00
CA CYS A 49 -2.87 9.94 -6.74
C CYS A 49 -4.25 10.59 -6.83
N VAL A 50 -4.78 11.13 -5.73
CA VAL A 50 -6.08 11.83 -5.74
C VAL A 50 -6.02 13.09 -6.61
N MET A 51 -4.92 13.85 -6.53
CA MET A 51 -4.76 15.08 -7.31
C MET A 51 -4.57 14.83 -8.80
N SER A 52 -3.92 13.72 -9.19
CA SER A 52 -3.75 13.33 -10.60
C SER A 52 -5.04 12.86 -11.28
N LEU A 53 -6.07 12.55 -10.49
CA LEU A 53 -7.38 12.13 -10.98
C LEU A 53 -8.36 13.32 -11.12
N ALA A 54 -7.95 14.52 -10.70
CA ALA A 54 -8.67 15.78 -10.88
C ALA A 54 -8.19 16.49 -12.15
#